data_AF-A0AAE0XA91-F1
#
_entry.id   AF-A0AAE0XA91-F1
#
_cell.length_a   1.000
_cell.length_b   1.000
_cell.length_c   1.000
_cell.angle_alpha   90.00
_cell.angle_beta   90.00
_cell.angle_gamma   90.00
#
_symmetry.space_group_name_H-M   'P 1'
#
loop_
_entity.id
_entity.type
_entity.pdbx_description
1 polymer ?
#
loop_
_entity_poly.entity_id
_entity_poly.type
_entity_poly.pdbx_seq_one_letter_code
_entity_poly.pdbx_strand_id
1 'polypeptide(L)'
;SDTNQREGKPGVVQDCSLTIRKHESNRLAAKTANNKRKRPRNDDSEDDDDSFSFDNDRALANGSAVPGWLLEKCGTGYSTNQIQDIAACLKHEMDSEALSAIPDIEILPNISTDGTEGKAKASPKRKGASHGR
;
A
#
# COMPACT_ATOMS: atom_id res chain seq x y z
N SER A 1 7.32 -10.71 19.95
CA SER A 1 7.34 -10.82 21.42
C SER A 1 8.76 -10.75 21.94
N ASP A 2 9.03 -9.94 22.97
CA ASP A 2 10.36 -9.83 23.61
C ASP A 2 10.94 -11.16 24.07
N THR A 3 10.08 -12.10 24.51
CA THR A 3 10.48 -13.46 24.88
C THR A 3 11.10 -14.21 23.71
N ASN A 4 10.49 -14.15 22.51
CA ASN A 4 11.01 -14.82 21.31
C ASN A 4 12.33 -14.20 20.87
N GLN A 5 12.49 -12.89 21.02
CA GLN A 5 13.72 -12.19 20.66
C GLN A 5 14.89 -12.57 21.58
N ARG A 6 14.64 -12.68 22.89
CA ARG A 6 15.64 -13.14 23.87
C ARG A 6 16.02 -14.61 23.68
N GLU A 7 15.06 -15.43 23.25
CA GLU A 7 15.24 -16.87 23.06
C GLU A 7 15.67 -17.25 21.62
N GLY A 8 15.86 -16.28 20.72
CA GLY A 8 16.21 -16.53 19.33
C GLY A 8 15.15 -17.30 18.53
N LYS A 9 13.88 -17.24 18.95
CA LYS A 9 12.74 -17.90 18.31
C LYS A 9 12.17 -17.04 17.17
N PRO A 10 11.56 -17.67 16.14
CA PRO A 10 10.87 -16.95 15.07
C PRO A 10 9.64 -16.20 15.60
N GLY A 11 9.03 -15.37 14.76
CA GLY A 11 7.83 -14.62 15.12
C GLY A 11 8.12 -13.28 15.80
N VAL A 12 9.30 -12.69 15.55
CA VAL A 12 9.66 -11.35 16.04
C VAL A 12 9.54 -10.36 14.89
N VAL A 13 8.81 -9.27 15.09
CA VAL A 13 8.77 -8.16 14.11
C VAL A 13 10.15 -7.54 14.04
N GLN A 14 10.77 -7.56 12.86
CA GLN A 14 12.08 -6.97 12.61
C GLN A 14 11.93 -5.49 12.23
N ASP A 15 11.02 -5.23 11.30
CA ASP A 15 10.69 -3.91 10.80
C ASP A 15 9.27 -3.92 10.23
N CYS A 16 8.79 -2.75 9.80
CA CYS A 16 7.50 -2.54 9.19
C CYS A 16 7.68 -1.79 7.87
N SER A 17 6.80 -2.05 6.92
CA SER A 17 6.60 -1.17 5.76
C SER A 17 5.29 -0.40 5.89
N LEU A 18 5.31 0.82 5.36
CA LEU A 18 4.17 1.71 5.23
C LEU A 18 3.89 1.92 3.75
N THR A 19 2.70 1.54 3.29
CA THR A 19 2.32 1.66 1.89
C THR A 19 0.92 2.23 1.75
N ILE A 20 0.65 2.86 0.61
CA ILE A 20 -0.69 3.30 0.25
C ILE A 20 -1.52 2.08 -0.13
N ARG A 21 -2.79 2.03 0.27
CA ARG A 21 -3.70 0.96 -0.13
C ARG A 21 -3.82 0.90 -1.65
N LYS A 22 -3.93 -0.30 -2.22
CA LYS A 22 -3.96 -0.51 -3.69
C LYS A 22 -4.96 0.38 -4.43
N HIS A 23 -6.12 0.62 -3.80
CA HIS A 23 -7.17 1.52 -4.29
C HIS A 23 -6.64 2.95 -4.49
N GLU A 24 -6.03 3.51 -3.46
CA GLU A 24 -5.48 4.87 -3.45
C GLU A 24 -4.21 5.01 -4.32
N SER A 25 -3.39 3.96 -4.41
CA SER A 25 -2.21 3.94 -5.30
C SER A 25 -2.60 4.08 -6.77
N ASN A 26 -3.64 3.37 -7.21
CA ASN A 26 -4.18 3.49 -8.56
C ASN A 26 -4.72 4.91 -8.83
N ARG A 27 -5.37 5.53 -7.83
CA ARG A 27 -5.88 6.89 -7.91
C ARG A 27 -4.77 7.92 -8.18
N LEU A 28 -3.66 7.83 -7.44
CA LEU A 28 -2.51 8.73 -7.60
C LEU A 28 -1.76 8.51 -8.92
N ALA A 29 -1.66 7.26 -9.38
CA ALA A 29 -1.07 6.92 -10.66
C ALA A 29 -1.88 7.53 -11.83
N ALA A 30 -3.22 7.43 -11.80
CA ALA A 30 -4.11 8.02 -12.80
C ALA A 30 -4.00 9.56 -12.85
N LYS A 31 -3.96 10.22 -11.68
CA LYS A 31 -3.79 11.68 -11.58
C LYS A 31 -2.47 12.17 -12.19
N THR A 32 -1.39 11.42 -11.99
CA THR A 32 -0.07 11.71 -12.57
C THR A 32 -0.05 11.48 -14.09
N ALA A 33 -0.71 10.42 -14.57
CA ALA A 33 -0.81 10.11 -16.00
C ALA A 33 -1.62 11.18 -16.76
N ASN A 34 -2.72 11.66 -16.18
CA ASN A 34 -3.58 12.66 -16.80
C ASN A 34 -2.91 14.04 -16.89
N ASN A 35 -2.09 14.40 -15.89
CA ASN A 35 -1.32 15.65 -15.92
C ASN A 35 -0.21 15.65 -16.99
N LYS A 36 0.34 14.49 -17.35
CA LYS A 36 1.35 14.34 -18.43
C LYS A 36 0.74 14.36 -19.84
N ARG A 37 -0.56 14.16 -20.00
CA ARG A 37 -1.25 14.12 -21.30
C ARG A 37 -1.88 15.45 -21.74
N LYS A 38 -1.60 16.57 -21.07
CA LYS A 38 -1.95 17.92 -21.56
C LYS A 38 -1.09 18.32 -22.78
N ARG A 39 -1.32 17.66 -23.91
CA ARG A 39 -1.04 18.14 -25.27
C ARG A 39 -2.40 18.37 -25.95
N PRO A 40 -2.56 19.37 -26.82
CA PRO A 40 -3.87 19.82 -27.28
C PRO A 40 -4.61 18.70 -27.99
N ARG A 41 -5.85 18.51 -27.53
CA ARG A 41 -6.83 17.52 -27.96
C ARG A 41 -7.15 17.71 -29.45
N ASN A 42 -6.86 16.70 -30.26
CA ASN A 42 -7.64 16.45 -31.45
C ASN A 42 -8.13 15.00 -31.40
N ASP A 43 -9.41 14.87 -31.72
CA ASP A 43 -10.10 13.66 -32.19
C ASP A 43 -10.39 12.54 -31.17
N ASP A 44 -11.69 12.46 -30.86
CA ASP A 44 -12.52 11.25 -30.90
C ASP A 44 -11.90 9.94 -30.39
N SER A 45 -12.18 9.63 -29.12
CA SER A 45 -12.15 8.27 -28.60
C SER A 45 -13.07 8.23 -27.38
N GLU A 46 -14.32 7.85 -27.63
CA GLU A 46 -15.22 7.31 -26.61
C GLU A 46 -14.70 5.91 -26.22
N ASP A 47 -13.84 5.83 -25.20
CA ASP A 47 -13.42 4.53 -24.65
C ASP A 47 -13.23 4.65 -23.12
N ASP A 48 -14.23 4.14 -22.40
CA ASP A 48 -14.15 3.43 -21.12
C ASP A 48 -13.12 3.92 -20.06
N ASP A 49 -13.19 5.19 -19.62
CA ASP A 49 -12.37 5.71 -18.49
C ASP A 49 -13.21 6.39 -17.38
N ASP A 50 -14.54 6.20 -17.35
CA ASP A 50 -15.42 6.92 -16.41
C ASP A 50 -15.42 6.29 -14.99
N SER A 51 -15.08 4.99 -14.89
CA SER A 51 -15.05 4.27 -13.60
C SER A 51 -13.94 4.78 -12.66
N PHE A 52 -12.81 5.20 -13.20
CA PHE A 52 -11.65 5.64 -12.41
C PHE A 52 -11.72 7.11 -11.98
N SER A 53 -12.43 7.96 -12.74
CA SER A 53 -12.69 9.35 -12.37
C SER A 53 -13.69 9.44 -11.21
N PHE A 54 -14.76 8.64 -11.26
CA PHE A 54 -15.81 8.61 -10.23
C PHE A 54 -15.26 8.25 -8.84
N ASP A 55 -14.38 7.27 -8.81
CA ASP A 55 -13.76 6.80 -7.59
C ASP A 55 -12.77 7.83 -7.00
N ASN A 56 -12.09 8.58 -7.87
CA ASN A 56 -11.15 9.63 -7.48
C ASN A 56 -11.86 10.83 -6.82
N ASP A 57 -12.94 11.29 -7.45
CA ASP A 57 -13.79 12.35 -6.92
C ASP A 57 -14.47 11.92 -5.62
N ARG A 58 -14.86 10.64 -5.51
CA ARG A 58 -15.44 10.11 -4.28
C ARG A 58 -14.44 10.06 -3.13
N ALA A 59 -13.19 9.64 -3.36
CA ALA A 59 -12.14 9.60 -2.33
C ALA A 59 -11.66 10.99 -1.87
N LEU A 60 -11.76 11.99 -2.76
CA LEU A 60 -11.51 13.38 -2.39
C LEU A 60 -12.72 13.98 -1.67
N ALA A 61 -13.93 13.68 -2.14
CA ALA A 61 -15.18 14.16 -1.55
C ALA A 61 -15.51 13.50 -0.20
N ASN A 62 -15.11 12.25 0.02
CA ASN A 62 -15.25 11.54 1.29
C ASN A 62 -14.08 11.81 2.26
N GLY A 63 -13.03 12.50 1.78
CA GLY A 63 -11.87 12.87 2.59
C GLY A 63 -10.98 11.71 3.04
N SER A 64 -11.03 10.53 2.41
CA SER A 64 -10.14 9.38 2.70
C SER A 64 -8.81 9.43 1.95
N ALA A 65 -8.61 10.48 1.13
CA ALA A 65 -7.38 10.77 0.42
C ALA A 65 -6.16 10.79 1.37
N VAL A 66 -5.07 10.14 0.95
CA VAL A 66 -3.82 10.12 1.73
C VAL A 66 -3.14 11.51 1.64
N PRO A 67 -2.83 12.16 2.78
CA PRO A 67 -2.20 13.47 2.78
C PRO A 67 -0.75 13.42 2.27
N GLY A 68 -0.27 14.51 1.66
CA GLY A 68 1.04 14.56 1.02
C GLY A 68 2.21 14.19 1.92
N TRP A 69 2.18 14.62 3.18
CA TRP A 69 3.22 14.28 4.16
C TRP A 69 3.30 12.77 4.45
N LEU A 70 2.17 12.05 4.35
CA LEU A 70 2.10 10.61 4.57
C LEU A 70 2.54 9.84 3.34
N LEU A 71 2.31 10.40 2.14
CA LEU A 71 2.88 9.87 0.88
C LEU A 71 4.41 9.87 0.92
N GLU A 72 5.01 10.95 1.41
CA GLU A 72 6.47 11.08 1.55
C GLU A 72 7.06 10.11 2.58
N LYS A 73 6.24 9.65 3.53
CA LYS A 73 6.61 8.65 4.54
C LYS A 73 6.34 7.21 4.10
N CYS A 74 5.81 6.97 2.91
CA CYS A 74 5.66 5.60 2.42
C CYS A 74 7.02 4.98 2.12
N GLY A 75 7.28 3.79 2.68
CA GLY A 75 8.61 3.17 2.64
C GLY A 75 8.69 1.88 3.44
N THR A 76 9.90 1.33 3.56
CA THR A 76 10.19 0.09 4.29
C THR A 76 11.23 0.33 5.38
N GLY A 77 11.36 -0.61 6.33
CA GLY A 77 12.40 -0.54 7.36
C GLY A 77 12.03 0.30 8.58
N TYR A 78 10.75 0.61 8.78
CA TYR A 78 10.31 1.33 9.96
C TYR A 78 10.37 0.44 11.19
N SER A 79 10.95 0.93 12.28
CA SER A 79 10.78 0.32 13.59
C SER A 79 9.34 0.45 14.08
N THR A 80 8.92 -0.40 15.01
CA THR A 80 7.60 -0.30 15.64
C THR A 80 7.36 1.07 16.29
N ASN A 81 8.40 1.67 16.90
CA ASN A 81 8.30 3.00 17.49
C ASN A 81 8.04 4.08 16.44
N GLN A 82 8.72 4.02 15.29
CA GLN A 82 8.47 4.98 14.21
C GLN A 82 7.05 4.85 13.64
N ILE A 83 6.51 3.62 13.55
CA ILE A 83 5.10 3.41 13.16
C ILE A 83 4.15 4.00 14.22
N GLN A 84 4.46 3.83 15.51
CA GLN A 84 3.66 4.43 16.58
C GLN A 84 3.68 5.96 16.51
N ASP A 85 4.83 6.58 16.21
CA ASP A 85 4.94 8.03 16.03
C ASP A 85 4.06 8.50 14.86
N ILE A 86 4.08 7.79 13.73
CA ILE A 86 3.23 8.10 12.57
C ILE A 86 1.74 7.97 12.94
N ALA A 87 1.37 6.91 13.67
CA ALA A 87 0.00 6.70 14.13
C ALA A 87 -0.45 7.78 15.13
N ALA A 88 0.45 8.25 16.00
CA ALA A 88 0.19 9.34 16.93
C ALA A 88 -0.05 10.67 16.19
N CYS A 89 0.75 10.97 15.15
CA CYS A 89 0.52 12.13 14.29
C CYS A 89 -0.85 12.04 13.58
N LEU A 90 -1.19 10.88 13.01
CA LEU A 90 -2.51 10.66 12.39
C LEU A 90 -3.65 10.91 13.37
N LYS A 91 -3.54 10.37 14.58
CA LYS A 91 -4.54 10.60 15.63
C LYS A 91 -4.66 12.08 15.98
N HIS A 92 -3.55 12.79 16.11
CA HIS A 92 -3.56 14.22 16.39
C HIS A 92 -4.22 15.04 15.27
N GLU A 93 -3.98 14.69 14.01
CA GLU A 93 -4.63 15.34 12.86
C GLU A 93 -6.14 15.04 12.79
N MET A 94 -6.56 13.84 13.17
CA MET A 94 -7.98 13.52 13.31
C MET A 94 -8.64 14.28 14.47
N ASP A 95 -7.96 14.34 15.63
CA ASP A 95 -8.46 15.05 16.82
C ASP A 95 -8.53 16.58 16.60
N SER A 96 -7.68 17.12 15.73
CA SER A 96 -7.67 18.55 15.35
C SER A 96 -8.57 18.89 14.15
N GLU A 97 -9.38 17.92 13.68
CA GLU A 97 -10.27 18.05 12.50
C GLU A 97 -9.54 18.43 11.20
N ALA A 98 -8.20 18.29 11.17
CA ALA A 98 -7.40 18.50 9.96
C ALA A 98 -7.56 17.33 8.96
N LEU A 99 -7.87 16.14 9.47
CA LEU A 99 -8.25 14.97 8.67
C LEU A 99 -9.73 14.65 8.88
N SER A 100 -10.51 14.71 7.81
CA SER A 100 -11.93 14.38 7.82
C SER A 100 -12.22 12.86 7.90
N ALA A 101 -11.25 12.02 7.54
CA ALA A 101 -11.36 10.57 7.59
C ALA A 101 -9.98 9.92 7.79
N ILE A 102 -9.99 8.63 8.13
CA ILE A 102 -8.76 7.82 8.20
C ILE A 102 -8.22 7.62 6.78
N PRO A 103 -6.95 7.96 6.51
CA PRO A 103 -6.35 7.80 5.18
C PRO A 103 -6.15 6.32 4.82
N ASP A 104 -6.30 6.00 3.53
CA ASP A 104 -6.18 4.64 3.00
C ASP A 104 -4.71 4.16 2.89
N ILE A 105 -4.15 3.71 4.02
CA ILE A 105 -2.80 3.16 4.15
C ILE A 105 -2.78 1.71 4.67
N GLU A 106 -1.69 1.01 4.42
CA GLU A 106 -1.40 -0.34 4.90
C GLU A 106 -0.06 -0.34 5.65
N ILE A 107 -0.01 -1.05 6.78
CA ILE A 107 1.21 -1.27 7.55
C ILE A 107 1.48 -2.78 7.55
N LEU A 108 2.59 -3.20 6.97
CA LEU A 108 2.94 -4.63 6.86
C LEU A 108 4.15 -4.94 7.75
N PRO A 109 4.00 -5.80 8.76
CA PRO A 109 5.13 -6.21 9.59
C PRO A 109 6.01 -7.21 8.84
N ASN A 110 7.31 -6.98 8.87
CA ASN A 110 8.33 -7.97 8.50
C ASN A 110 8.65 -8.83 9.72
N ILE A 111 8.17 -10.07 9.73
CA ILE A 111 8.31 -10.99 10.88
C ILE A 111 9.42 -12.00 10.59
N SER A 112 10.34 -12.18 11.54
CA SER A 112 11.41 -13.18 11.45
C SER A 112 10.84 -14.58 11.28
N THR A 113 11.28 -15.27 10.22
CA THR A 113 10.90 -16.65 9.91
C THR A 113 11.92 -17.69 10.35
N ASP A 114 13.08 -17.26 10.85
CA ASP A 114 14.16 -18.17 11.26
C ASP A 114 13.86 -18.85 12.60
N GLY A 115 13.04 -19.89 12.49
CA GLY A 115 13.06 -21.04 13.36
C GLY A 115 12.64 -22.21 12.50
N THR A 116 13.63 -22.99 12.07
CA THR A 116 13.53 -24.39 11.61
C THR A 116 12.14 -24.88 11.19
N GLU A 117 11.52 -24.27 10.19
CA GLU A 117 10.47 -24.91 9.41
C GLU A 117 10.88 -24.84 7.95
N GLY A 118 11.53 -25.90 7.50
CA GLY A 118 11.86 -26.10 6.11
C GLY A 118 10.58 -26.09 5.26
N LYS A 119 10.25 -24.95 4.67
CA LYS A 119 9.35 -24.88 3.54
C LYS A 119 10.18 -24.78 2.27
N ALA A 120 10.52 -25.94 1.72
CA ALA A 120 10.93 -26.03 0.33
C ALA A 120 9.90 -25.27 -0.53
N LYS A 121 10.35 -24.28 -1.29
CA LYS A 121 9.50 -23.60 -2.26
C LYS A 121 9.02 -24.64 -3.26
N ALA A 122 7.76 -25.05 -3.18
CA ALA A 122 7.15 -25.91 -4.17
C ALA A 122 7.03 -25.11 -5.47
N SER A 123 8.01 -25.27 -6.36
CA SER A 123 7.94 -24.74 -7.73
C SER A 123 6.71 -25.31 -8.42
N PRO A 124 5.84 -24.47 -9.04
CA PRO A 124 4.69 -24.98 -9.76
C PRO A 124 5.17 -25.79 -10.97
N LYS A 125 4.92 -27.11 -10.93
CA LYS A 125 5.21 -28.01 -12.04
C LYS A 125 4.26 -27.69 -13.18
N ARG A 126 4.75 -26.98 -14.21
CA ARG A 126 4.03 -26.76 -15.47
C ARG A 126 3.68 -28.13 -16.06
N LYS A 127 2.39 -28.47 -16.10
CA LYS A 127 1.89 -29.66 -16.78
C LYS A 127 2.03 -29.39 -18.28
N GLY A 128 3.08 -29.93 -18.89
CA GLY A 128 3.24 -29.94 -20.34
C GLY A 128 2.03 -30.67 -20.95
N ALA A 129 1.25 -29.94 -21.74
CA ALA A 129 0.22 -30.54 -22.58
C ALA A 129 0.93 -31.28 -23.72
N SER A 130 1.06 -32.60 -23.60
CA SER A 130 1.37 -33.47 -24.73
C SER A 130 0.13 -33.52 -25.62
N HIS A 131 0.09 -32.67 -26.67
CA HIS A 131 -0.81 -32.89 -27.78
C HIS A 131 -0.25 -34.03 -28.61
N GLY A 132 -0.97 -35.16 -28.62
CA GLY A 132 -0.74 -36.22 -29.57
C GLY A 132 -1.15 -35.79 -30.96
N ARG A 133 -0.33 -36.16 -31.94
CA ARG A 133 -0.72 -36.69 -33.24
C ARG A 133 0.49 -37.29 -33.93
#